data_AF-A0A397USE7-F1
#
_entry.id   AF-A0A397USE7-F1
#
_cell.length_a   1.000
_cell.length_b   1.000
_cell.length_c   1.000
_cell.angle_alpha   90.00
_cell.angle_beta   90.00
_cell.angle_gamma   90.00
#
_symmetry.space_group_name_H-M   'P 1'
#
loop_
_entity.id
_entity.type
_entity.pdbx_description
1 polymer ?
#
loop_
_entity_poly.entity_id
_entity_poly.type
_entity_poly.pdbx_seq_one_letter_code
_entity_poly.pdbx_strand_id
1 'polypeptide(L)'
;IEIVHNSVHCSLGRKGGHMRKSDIAAFDPIFFLHHCNLDRLTAIWQAINPNAWIEDSDKATFTEGTFTEQPHKKLTGSTPLTPFRKSETEFWTSDGVRYVFNLMSIFFIC
;
A
#
# COMPACT_ATOMS: atom_id res chain seq x y z
N ILE A 1 9.53 0.41 -5.99
CA ILE A 1 8.34 -0.35 -6.45
C ILE A 1 7.31 0.60 -7.08
N GLU A 2 6.89 1.65 -6.35
CA GLU A 2 5.87 2.62 -6.79
C GLU A 2 6.13 3.27 -8.16
N ILE A 3 7.37 3.64 -8.50
CA ILE A 3 7.69 4.27 -9.80
C ILE A 3 7.25 3.40 -11.00
N VAL A 4 7.50 2.09 -10.94
CA VAL A 4 7.11 1.15 -12.01
C VAL A 4 5.59 0.95 -12.01
N HIS A 5 4.97 0.88 -10.83
CA HIS A 5 3.51 0.85 -10.66
C HIS A 5 2.82 2.04 -11.35
N ASN A 6 3.35 3.25 -11.15
CA ASN A 6 2.79 4.48 -11.75
C ASN A 6 2.79 4.42 -13.28
N SER A 7 3.82 3.80 -13.88
CA SER A 7 3.90 3.60 -15.33
C SER A 7 2.80 2.66 -15.87
N VAL A 8 2.47 1.61 -15.12
CA VAL A 8 1.40 0.66 -15.50
C VAL A 8 0.02 1.33 -15.39
N HIS A 9 -0.24 2.07 -14.31
CA HIS A 9 -1.43 2.91 -14.17
C HIS A 9 -1.60 3.88 -15.36
N CYS A 10 -0.53 4.58 -15.74
CA CYS A 10 -0.53 5.47 -16.91
C CYS A 10 -0.78 4.72 -18.22
N SER A 11 -0.24 3.52 -18.38
CA SER A 11 -0.38 2.69 -19.58
C SER A 11 -1.80 2.16 -19.75
N LEU A 12 -2.45 1.78 -18.65
CA LEU A 12 -3.85 1.30 -18.65
C LEU A 12 -4.85 2.45 -18.81
N GLY A 13 -4.67 3.55 -18.07
CA GLY A 13 -5.57 4.69 -18.13
C GLY A 13 -5.38 5.60 -19.35
N ARG A 14 -4.22 5.54 -20.01
CA ARG A 14 -3.87 6.33 -21.21
C ARG A 14 -4.25 7.81 -21.04
N LYS A 15 -4.89 8.42 -22.04
CA LYS A 15 -5.35 9.81 -21.99
C LYS A 15 -6.76 9.85 -21.38
N GLY A 16 -6.83 10.13 -20.09
CA GLY A 16 -8.09 10.46 -19.40
C GLY A 16 -8.87 9.30 -18.79
N GLY A 17 -8.41 8.04 -18.93
CA GLY A 17 -9.05 6.89 -18.30
C GLY A 17 -8.85 6.81 -16.78
N HIS A 18 -9.75 6.07 -16.12
CA HIS A 18 -9.82 5.93 -14.66
C HIS A 18 -8.48 5.48 -14.06
N MET A 19 -7.86 4.44 -14.63
CA MET A 19 -6.61 3.87 -14.13
C MET A 19 -5.42 4.85 -14.08
N ARG A 20 -5.46 6.03 -14.72
CA ARG A 20 -4.39 7.03 -14.62
C ARG A 20 -4.57 8.00 -13.45
N LYS A 21 -5.78 8.12 -12.90
CA LYS A 21 -6.12 9.08 -11.86
C LYS A 21 -6.28 8.37 -10.53
N SER A 22 -5.41 8.65 -9.56
CA SER A 22 -5.40 8.04 -8.22
C SER A 22 -6.79 7.99 -7.58
N ASP A 23 -7.53 9.11 -7.67
CA ASP A 23 -8.78 9.32 -6.94
C ASP A 23 -9.93 8.43 -7.44
N ILE A 24 -9.79 7.87 -8.65
CA ILE A 24 -10.83 7.07 -9.30
C ILE A 24 -10.31 5.76 -9.92
N ALA A 25 -9.02 5.45 -9.79
CA ALA A 25 -8.43 4.26 -10.40
C ALA A 25 -9.03 2.97 -9.81
N ALA A 26 -9.36 2.97 -8.51
CA ALA A 26 -9.93 1.82 -7.81
C ALA A 26 -11.34 1.41 -8.30
N PHE A 27 -12.02 2.24 -9.10
CA PHE A 27 -13.32 1.88 -9.70
C PHE A 27 -13.18 0.99 -10.95
N ASP A 28 -11.98 0.85 -11.51
CA ASP A 28 -11.71 -0.05 -12.63
C ASP A 28 -11.32 -1.45 -12.09
N PRO A 29 -12.03 -2.55 -12.42
CA PRO A 29 -11.73 -3.87 -11.88
C PRO A 29 -10.29 -4.36 -12.09
N ILE A 30 -9.61 -3.90 -13.14
CA ILE A 30 -8.21 -4.27 -13.39
C ILE A 30 -7.25 -3.74 -12.31
N PHE A 31 -7.68 -2.72 -11.55
CA PHE A 31 -6.95 -2.18 -10.40
C PHE A 31 -6.50 -3.28 -9.44
N PHE A 32 -7.43 -4.18 -9.07
CA PHE A 32 -7.15 -5.23 -8.10
C PHE A 32 -6.15 -6.27 -8.63
N LEU A 33 -6.22 -6.61 -9.92
CA LEU A 33 -5.25 -7.53 -10.54
C LEU A 33 -3.87 -6.88 -10.66
N HIS A 34 -3.81 -5.59 -10.99
CA HIS A 34 -2.57 -4.84 -11.01
C HIS A 34 -1.91 -4.83 -9.62
N HIS A 35 -2.67 -4.47 -8.59
CA HIS A 35 -2.20 -4.42 -7.20
C HIS A 35 -1.88 -5.79 -6.61
N CYS A 36 -2.56 -6.86 -7.03
CA CYS A 36 -2.19 -8.24 -6.70
C CYS A 36 -0.78 -8.58 -7.17
N ASN A 37 -0.42 -8.19 -8.40
CA ASN A 37 0.94 -8.41 -8.89
C ASN A 37 1.97 -7.54 -8.16
N LEU A 38 1.59 -6.35 -7.67
CA LEU A 38 2.46 -5.53 -6.84
C LEU A 38 2.74 -6.19 -5.48
N ASP A 39 1.72 -6.75 -4.84
CA ASP A 39 1.89 -7.53 -3.61
C ASP A 39 2.78 -8.76 -3.82
N ARG A 40 2.58 -9.50 -4.92
CA ARG A 40 3.47 -10.61 -5.32
C ARG A 40 4.93 -10.17 -5.47
N LEU A 41 5.19 -9.02 -6.12
CA LEU A 41 6.55 -8.50 -6.29
C LEU A 41 7.16 -8.08 -4.96
N THR A 42 6.37 -7.48 -4.07
CA THR A 42 6.80 -7.13 -2.70
C THR A 42 7.15 -8.39 -1.90
N ALA A 43 6.34 -9.45 -1.98
CA ALA A 43 6.63 -10.73 -1.33
C ALA A 43 7.94 -11.38 -1.85
N ILE A 44 8.16 -11.36 -3.16
CA ILE A 44 9.43 -11.81 -3.75
C ILE A 44 10.60 -10.97 -3.22
N TRP A 45 10.44 -9.64 -3.16
CA TRP A 45 11.46 -8.74 -2.64
C TRP A 45 11.75 -8.98 -1.14
N GLN A 46 10.73 -9.24 -0.32
CA GLN A 46 10.90 -9.61 1.10
C GLN A 46 11.67 -10.91 1.25
N ALA A 47 11.43 -11.91 0.39
CA ALA A 47 12.12 -13.19 0.44
C ALA A 47 13.63 -13.06 0.17
N ILE A 48 14.03 -12.14 -0.71
CA ILE A 48 15.45 -11.86 -1.01
C ILE A 48 16.08 -10.84 -0.04
N ASN A 49 15.27 -10.04 0.69
CA ASN A 49 15.72 -9.07 1.68
C ASN A 49 15.07 -9.32 3.07
N PRO A 50 15.33 -10.46 3.73
CA PRO A 50 14.59 -10.88 4.92
C PRO A 50 14.76 -9.95 6.13
N ASN A 51 15.83 -9.15 6.18
CA ASN A 51 16.08 -8.22 7.27
C ASN A 51 15.64 -6.79 6.98
N ALA A 52 15.24 -6.49 5.74
CA ALA A 52 14.79 -5.16 5.35
C ALA A 52 13.29 -5.00 5.63
N TRP A 53 12.92 -3.90 6.26
CA TRP A 53 11.52 -3.55 6.53
C TRP A 53 11.34 -2.03 6.59
N ILE A 54 10.17 -1.55 7.01
CA ILE A 54 9.92 -0.12 7.19
C ILE A 54 10.88 0.42 8.25
N GLU A 55 11.82 1.25 7.82
CA GLU A 55 12.78 1.89 8.69
C GLU A 55 12.12 3.03 9.45
N ASP A 56 12.33 3.06 10.77
CA ASP A 56 12.04 4.23 11.58
C ASP A 56 13.07 5.32 11.25
N SER A 57 12.74 6.13 10.26
CA SER A 57 13.58 7.24 9.80
C SER A 57 12.78 8.54 9.84
N ASP A 58 13.45 9.64 10.15
CA ASP A 58 12.83 10.97 10.12
C ASP A 58 12.48 11.43 8.69
N LYS A 59 12.92 10.67 7.67
CA LYS A 59 12.57 10.88 6.26
C LYS A 59 11.26 10.19 5.87
N ALA A 60 10.87 9.12 6.57
CA ALA A 60 9.62 8.42 6.34
C ALA A 60 8.46 9.23 6.91
N THR A 61 7.87 10.09 6.07
CA THR A 61 6.73 10.93 6.44
C THR A 61 5.67 10.90 5.35
N PHE A 62 4.42 11.20 5.70
CA PHE A 62 3.37 11.44 4.71
C PHE A 62 3.71 12.69 3.90
N THR A 63 4.01 12.59 2.60
CA THR A 63 4.42 13.78 1.83
C THR A 63 3.31 14.83 1.75
N GLU A 64 2.11 14.42 1.30
CA GLU A 64 0.96 15.30 1.06
C GLU A 64 -0.21 15.05 2.04
N GLY A 65 -0.03 14.16 3.02
CA GLY A 65 -1.10 13.70 3.91
C GLY A 65 -2.09 12.75 3.22
N THR A 66 -3.09 12.29 3.98
CA THR A 66 -4.20 11.46 3.50
C THR A 66 -5.52 11.92 4.12
N PHE A 67 -6.61 11.20 3.89
CA PHE A 67 -7.90 11.52 4.52
C PHE A 67 -7.85 11.47 6.07
N THR A 68 -7.01 10.61 6.63
CA THR A 68 -6.93 10.37 8.08
C THR A 68 -5.65 10.90 8.71
N GLU A 69 -4.67 11.32 7.90
CA GLU A 69 -3.35 11.72 8.39
C GLU A 69 -2.85 13.03 7.81
N GLN A 70 -2.18 13.81 8.65
CA GLN A 70 -1.64 15.11 8.26
C GLN A 70 -0.37 14.94 7.42
N PRO A 71 -0.09 15.88 6.50
CA PRO A 71 1.22 15.98 5.86
C PRO A 71 2.34 16.05 6.88
N HIS A 72 3.50 15.50 6.51
CA HIS A 72 4.75 15.43 7.25
C HIS A 72 4.70 14.67 8.59
N LYS A 73 3.59 14.02 8.93
CA LYS A 73 3.55 13.11 10.08
C LYS A 73 4.50 11.93 9.82
N LYS A 74 5.23 11.52 10.86
CA LYS A 74 6.18 10.41 10.82
C LYS A 74 5.47 9.08 10.61
N LEU A 75 6.08 8.22 9.79
CA LEU A 75 5.55 6.92 9.36
C LEU A 75 6.53 5.82 9.78
N THR A 76 6.03 4.82 10.50
CA THR A 76 6.79 3.68 11.02
C THR A 76 6.04 2.37 10.72
N GLY A 77 6.69 1.23 10.97
CA GLY A 77 6.05 -0.09 10.85
C GLY A 77 4.79 -0.26 11.71
N SER A 78 4.69 0.50 12.81
CA SER A 78 3.57 0.48 13.74
C SER A 78 2.50 1.54 13.44
N THR A 79 2.66 2.37 12.41
CA THR A 79 1.64 3.37 12.04
C THR A 79 0.33 2.66 11.65
N PRO A 80 -0.83 3.09 12.19
CA PRO A 80 -2.14 2.53 11.81
C PRO A 80 -2.45 2.67 10.32
N LEU A 81 -2.79 1.56 9.66
CA LEU A 81 -3.25 1.49 8.28
C LEU A 81 -4.77 1.72 8.25
N THR A 82 -5.20 2.95 8.50
CA THR A 82 -6.63 3.29 8.41
C THR A 82 -7.11 3.23 6.95
N PRO A 83 -8.34 2.79 6.67
CA PRO A 83 -9.39 2.40 7.62
C PRO A 83 -9.43 0.89 7.94
N PHE A 84 -8.36 0.13 7.66
CA PHE A 84 -8.35 -1.32 7.78
C PHE A 84 -8.28 -1.77 9.24
N ARG A 85 -9.39 -2.26 9.78
CA ARG A 85 -9.50 -2.72 11.17
C ARG A 85 -9.13 -4.19 11.33
N LYS A 86 -8.41 -4.49 12.41
CA LYS A 86 -8.12 -5.84 12.90
C LYS A 86 -9.15 -6.27 13.96
N SER A 87 -9.65 -5.32 14.74
CA SER A 87 -10.74 -5.49 15.71
C SER A 87 -11.61 -4.23 15.77
N GLU A 88 -12.62 -4.21 16.63
CA GLU A 88 -13.47 -3.02 16.81
C GLU A 88 -12.65 -1.76 17.18
N THR A 89 -11.53 -1.91 17.87
CA THR A 89 -10.71 -0.79 18.38
C THR A 89 -9.31 -0.70 17.77
N GLU A 90 -8.81 -1.75 17.13
CA GLU A 90 -7.45 -1.83 16.61
C GLU A 90 -7.42 -1.80 15.07
N PHE A 91 -6.52 -1.00 14.50
CA PHE A 91 -6.20 -0.99 13.07
C PHE A 91 -5.04 -1.93 12.77
N TRP A 92 -4.98 -2.43 11.54
CA TRP A 92 -3.79 -3.11 11.04
C TRP A 92 -2.60 -2.15 11.01
N THR A 93 -1.40 -2.70 11.13
CA THR A 93 -0.14 -1.99 10.97
C THR A 93 0.73 -2.74 9.97
N SER A 94 1.69 -2.07 9.35
CA SER A 94 2.63 -2.73 8.42
C SER A 94 3.34 -3.91 9.08
N ASP A 95 3.76 -3.78 10.33
CA ASP A 95 4.37 -4.88 11.09
C ASP A 95 3.42 -6.06 11.28
N GLY A 96 2.13 -5.79 11.51
CA GLY A 96 1.10 -6.81 11.64
C GLY A 96 0.84 -7.59 10.35
N VAL A 97 0.99 -6.93 9.19
CA VAL A 97 0.71 -7.51 7.86
C VAL A 97 1.97 -7.88 7.08
N ARG A 98 3.15 -7.88 7.71
CA ARG A 98 4.41 -8.22 7.06
C ARG A 98 4.38 -9.58 6.36
N TYR A 99 3.66 -10.55 6.94
CA TYR A 99 3.51 -11.88 6.38
C TYR A 99 2.05 -12.12 5.97
N VAL A 100 1.84 -12.50 4.70
CA VAL A 100 0.51 -12.75 4.12
C VAL A 100 -0.29 -13.81 4.88
N PHE A 101 0.38 -14.74 5.56
CA PHE A 101 -0.28 -15.75 6.40
C PHE A 101 -1.07 -15.13 7.57
N ASN A 102 -0.67 -13.94 8.04
CA ASN A 102 -1.39 -13.20 9.07
C ASN A 102 -2.70 -12.57 8.54
N LEU A 103 -2.85 -12.52 7.21
CA LEU A 103 -4.01 -11.96 6.50
C LEU A 103 -4.98 -13.01 5.99
N MET A 104 -4.84 -14.30 6.32
CA MET A 104 -5.77 -15.36 5.86
C MET A 104 -7.24 -15.17 6.33
N SER A 105 -7.56 -14.07 6.99
CA SER A 105 -8.91 -13.64 7.33
C SER A 105 -9.44 -12.44 6.52
N ILE A 106 -8.62 -11.69 5.75
CA ILE A 106 -9.03 -10.42 5.10
C ILE A 106 -8.23 -10.17 3.80
N PHE A 107 -8.92 -10.06 2.65
CA PHE A 107 -8.33 -9.75 1.33
C PHE A 107 -8.05 -8.23 1.16
N PHE A 108 -6.87 -7.90 0.63
CA PHE A 108 -6.33 -6.63 0.09
C PHE A 108 -6.20 -5.38 0.98
N ILE A 109 -4.96 -4.89 1.07
CA ILE A 109 -4.58 -3.52 1.48
C ILE A 109 -3.82 -2.90 0.30
N CYS A 110 -4.26 -1.75 -0.18
CA CYS A 110 -3.41 -0.73 -0.81
C CYS A 110 -3.96 0.65 -0.49
#